data_AF-A0A4P2QRK0-F1
#
_entry.id   AF-A0A4P2QRK0-F1
#
_cell.length_a   1.000
_cell.length_b   1.000
_cell.length_c   1.000
_cell.angle_alpha   90.00
_cell.angle_beta   90.00
_cell.angle_gamma   90.00
#
_symmetry.space_group_name_H-M   'P 1'
#
loop_
_entity.id
_entity.type
_entity.pdbx_description
1 polymer ?
#
loop_
_entity_poly.entity_id
_entity_poly.type
_entity_poly.pdbx_seq_one_letter_code
_entity_poly.pdbx_strand_id
1 'polypeptide(L)'
;MGGTEGYRSQMEHASVTVPVGVIEGSAYELIEIPSDQVDTEMLVAGPSSGIPEALQGLFWMDGNPLPDEVVSLGGSTWDAATSTTRIHVYGERVWSWHADLWGRGLYALVRAARLVYELRLNPELTFGEIVPFVRLAGRRVRVPEQLARLTMRRVSDGHWLRESWFFGFFHHVYDLRRIVCGDGSRTDAFVAYASSAPARSALAVRRPAAAARAAAA
;
A
#
# COMPACT_ATOMS: atom_id res chain seq x y z
N MET A 1 57.71 -7.38 -23.62
CA MET A 1 57.39 -5.94 -23.78
C MET A 1 55.90 -5.89 -24.12
N GLY A 2 55.03 -5.84 -23.12
CA GLY A 2 54.31 -4.62 -22.65
C GLY A 2 53.00 -4.48 -23.45
N GLY A 3 51.77 -4.54 -22.95
CA GLY A 3 51.22 -4.23 -21.63
C GLY A 3 50.34 -2.98 -21.75
N THR A 4 49.00 -3.13 -21.68
CA THR A 4 47.91 -2.22 -21.22
C THR A 4 46.59 -2.65 -21.89
N GLU A 5 45.66 -3.34 -21.21
CA GLU A 5 44.59 -2.82 -20.34
C GLU A 5 43.62 -1.81 -20.99
N GLY A 6 42.34 -2.17 -20.99
CA GLY A 6 41.21 -1.38 -21.46
C GLY A 6 39.89 -1.94 -20.91
N TYR A 7 39.72 -1.80 -19.60
CA TYR A 7 38.61 -2.24 -18.76
C TYR A 7 37.51 -1.16 -18.73
N ARG A 8 36.24 -1.50 -19.05
CA ARG A 8 34.97 -0.83 -18.67
C ARG A 8 33.84 -1.37 -19.55
N SER A 9 32.64 -1.71 -19.11
CA SER A 9 32.06 -1.83 -17.78
C SER A 9 30.79 -2.65 -17.99
N GLN A 10 30.73 -3.85 -17.42
CA GLN A 10 29.46 -4.54 -17.22
C GLN A 10 28.68 -3.73 -16.19
N MET A 11 27.57 -3.10 -16.58
CA MET A 11 26.56 -2.68 -15.62
C MET A 11 25.68 -3.89 -15.33
N GLU A 12 26.09 -4.65 -14.31
CA GLU A 12 25.19 -5.52 -13.58
C GLU A 12 24.06 -4.65 -13.02
N HIS A 13 22.85 -4.87 -13.53
CA HIS A 13 21.63 -4.49 -12.82
C HIS A 13 21.57 -5.35 -11.56
N ALA A 14 22.17 -4.85 -10.48
CA ALA A 14 21.97 -5.39 -9.16
C ALA A 14 20.49 -5.18 -8.80
N SER A 15 19.69 -6.23 -9.00
CA SER A 15 18.36 -6.35 -8.42
C SER A 15 18.54 -6.40 -6.90
N VAL A 16 18.33 -5.25 -6.26
CA VAL A 16 18.26 -5.15 -4.81
C VAL A 16 16.98 -5.83 -4.37
N THR A 17 17.06 -7.13 -4.09
CA THR A 17 16.02 -7.86 -3.37
C THR A 17 16.07 -7.38 -1.92
N VAL A 18 15.24 -6.39 -1.59
CA VAL A 18 15.05 -5.98 -0.19
C VAL A 18 14.39 -7.16 0.53
N PRO A 19 15.02 -7.76 1.55
CA PRO A 19 14.37 -8.81 2.31
C PRO A 19 13.17 -8.20 3.03
N VAL A 20 11.97 -8.69 2.70
CA VAL A 20 10.70 -8.36 3.36
C VAL A 20 10.68 -9.03 4.74
N GLY A 21 11.53 -8.54 5.63
CA GLY A 21 11.56 -8.88 7.04
C GLY A 21 10.77 -7.83 7.82
N VAL A 22 9.60 -8.21 8.33
CA VAL A 22 8.88 -7.40 9.33
C VAL A 22 9.71 -7.44 10.62
N ILE A 23 10.55 -6.43 10.84
CA ILE A 23 11.21 -6.23 12.13
C ILE A 23 10.16 -5.70 13.10
N GLU A 24 9.67 -6.58 13.99
CA GLU A 24 8.87 -6.16 15.14
C GLU A 24 9.67 -5.12 15.95
N GLY A 25 9.21 -3.87 15.94
CA GLY A 25 9.84 -2.77 16.68
C GLY A 25 10.18 -1.53 15.86
N SER A 26 9.96 -1.52 14.54
CA SER A 26 10.22 -0.31 13.74
C SER A 26 9.19 0.80 14.04
N ALA A 27 9.63 1.89 14.64
CA ALA A 27 8.82 3.09 14.79
C ALA A 27 8.60 3.72 13.40
N TYR A 28 7.35 3.74 12.93
CA TYR A 28 6.97 4.50 11.75
C TYR A 28 6.62 5.94 12.15
N GLU A 29 7.01 6.89 11.33
CA GLU A 29 6.55 8.28 11.40
C GLU A 29 5.83 8.69 10.13
N LEU A 30 4.93 9.65 10.25
CA LEU A 30 4.26 10.24 9.10
C LEU A 30 5.05 11.44 8.61
N ILE A 31 5.55 11.36 7.39
CA ILE A 31 6.05 12.52 6.64
C ILE A 31 4.92 13.08 5.78
N GLU A 32 4.93 14.39 5.55
CA GLU A 32 4.01 15.01 4.61
C GLU A 32 4.66 15.22 3.26
N ILE A 33 3.91 14.95 2.20
CA ILE A 33 4.33 15.14 0.82
C ILE A 33 3.25 15.92 0.07
N PRO A 34 3.61 16.66 -1.01
CA PRO A 34 2.63 17.08 -2.00
C PRO A 34 1.90 15.87 -2.58
N SER A 35 0.59 15.94 -2.69
CA SER A 35 -0.22 14.79 -3.16
C SER A 35 0.08 14.44 -4.62
N ASP A 36 0.46 15.40 -5.44
CA ASP A 36 0.89 15.20 -6.83
C ASP A 36 2.27 14.51 -6.97
N GLN A 37 2.91 14.17 -5.85
CA GLN A 37 4.19 13.44 -5.79
C GLN A 37 4.05 12.00 -5.27
N VAL A 38 2.83 11.51 -4.99
CA VAL A 38 2.63 10.12 -4.51
C VAL A 38 3.26 9.07 -5.41
N ASP A 39 3.35 9.30 -6.72
CA ASP A 39 3.95 8.40 -7.70
C ASP A 39 5.47 8.25 -7.54
N THR A 40 6.12 9.25 -6.96
CA THR A 40 7.56 9.24 -6.69
C THR A 40 7.91 8.82 -5.26
N GLU A 41 6.97 8.99 -4.34
CA GLU A 41 7.21 8.75 -2.91
C GLU A 41 6.64 7.42 -2.40
N MET A 42 5.58 6.88 -3.01
CA MET A 42 5.02 5.60 -2.63
C MET A 42 5.73 4.42 -3.30
N LEU A 43 5.71 3.25 -2.66
CA LEU A 43 6.21 2.02 -3.25
C LEU A 43 5.20 1.53 -4.29
N VAL A 44 5.59 1.53 -5.56
CA VAL A 44 4.75 1.03 -6.65
C VAL A 44 4.90 -0.49 -6.78
N ALA A 45 3.78 -1.22 -6.77
CA ALA A 45 3.77 -2.63 -7.11
C ALA A 45 4.07 -2.80 -8.62
N GLY A 46 5.27 -3.24 -8.98
CA GLY A 46 5.67 -3.46 -10.37
C GLY A 46 5.91 -4.94 -10.72
N PRO A 47 6.37 -5.24 -11.95
CA PRO A 47 6.61 -6.61 -12.41
C PRO A 47 7.55 -7.43 -11.50
N SER A 48 8.52 -6.79 -10.86
CA SER A 48 9.47 -7.44 -9.94
C SER A 48 8.87 -7.83 -8.58
N SER A 49 7.67 -7.36 -8.24
CA SER A 49 7.03 -7.64 -6.95
C SER A 49 6.36 -9.02 -6.89
N GLY A 50 6.18 -9.69 -8.04
CA GLY A 50 5.39 -10.92 -8.16
C GLY A 50 3.88 -10.70 -7.99
N ILE A 51 3.43 -9.46 -7.78
CA ILE A 51 2.00 -9.10 -7.76
C ILE A 51 1.43 -9.24 -9.19
N PRO A 52 0.23 -9.82 -9.38
CA PRO A 52 -0.41 -9.91 -10.68
C PRO A 52 -0.62 -8.55 -11.32
N GLU A 53 -0.50 -8.46 -12.65
CA GLU A 53 -0.59 -7.21 -13.42
C GLU A 53 -1.87 -6.41 -13.11
N ALA A 54 -3.02 -7.07 -12.92
CA ALA A 54 -4.28 -6.42 -12.57
C ALA A 54 -4.26 -5.67 -11.22
N LEU A 55 -3.30 -5.98 -10.35
CA LEU A 55 -3.12 -5.41 -9.01
C LEU A 55 -1.81 -4.61 -8.88
N GLN A 56 -1.02 -4.50 -9.95
CA GLN A 56 0.17 -3.66 -9.99
C GLN A 56 -0.21 -2.17 -10.07
N GLY A 57 0.67 -1.31 -9.55
CA GLY A 57 0.53 0.14 -9.58
C GLY A 57 0.22 0.80 -8.23
N LEU A 58 -0.23 2.06 -8.33
CA LEU A 58 -0.86 2.82 -7.24
C LEU A 58 -2.34 2.99 -7.55
N PHE A 59 -3.20 2.74 -6.57
CA PHE A 59 -4.65 2.86 -6.71
C PHE A 59 -5.19 3.94 -5.80
N TRP A 60 -5.84 4.93 -6.40
CA TRP A 60 -6.62 5.95 -5.71
C TRP A 60 -7.99 5.40 -5.30
N MET A 61 -8.38 5.66 -4.07
CA MET A 61 -9.66 5.32 -3.46
C MET A 61 -10.69 6.44 -3.68
N ASP A 62 -11.05 6.65 -4.94
CA ASP A 62 -11.98 7.69 -5.42
C ASP A 62 -13.37 7.52 -4.80
N GLY A 63 -13.77 8.48 -3.95
CA GLY A 63 -15.02 8.46 -3.21
C GLY A 63 -14.97 7.74 -1.85
N ASN A 64 -13.79 7.37 -1.35
CA ASN A 64 -13.64 6.82 0.01
C ASN A 64 -13.92 7.91 1.08
N PRO A 65 -14.80 7.65 2.07
CA PRO A 65 -15.16 8.64 3.09
C PRO A 65 -14.13 8.73 4.22
N LEU A 66 -13.20 7.78 4.28
CA LEU A 66 -12.12 7.78 5.26
C LEU A 66 -10.91 8.56 4.70
N PRO A 67 -10.09 9.18 5.58
CA PRO A 67 -8.98 10.05 5.18
C PRO A 67 -7.74 9.25 4.73
N ASP A 68 -7.95 8.23 3.92
CA ASP A 68 -6.95 7.39 3.31
C ASP A 68 -7.20 7.32 1.81
N GLU A 69 -6.15 7.58 1.01
CA GLU A 69 -6.35 8.02 -0.38
C GLU A 69 -5.77 7.09 -1.43
N VAL A 70 -4.53 6.67 -1.28
CA VAL A 70 -3.81 5.86 -2.25
C VAL A 70 -3.27 4.62 -1.57
N VAL A 71 -3.39 3.49 -2.24
CA VAL A 71 -2.88 2.20 -1.79
C VAL A 71 -1.98 1.57 -2.85
N SER A 72 -0.95 0.85 -2.40
CA SER A 72 -0.17 -0.03 -3.25
C SER A 72 0.18 -1.34 -2.56
N LEU A 73 0.31 -2.40 -3.35
CA LEU A 73 0.83 -3.68 -2.92
C LEU A 73 2.36 -3.80 -3.04
N GLY A 74 3.07 -2.69 -3.26
CA GLY A 74 4.52 -2.68 -3.50
C GLY A 74 5.38 -3.22 -2.35
N GLY A 75 4.83 -3.28 -1.14
CA GLY A 75 5.46 -3.91 0.04
C GLY A 75 4.89 -5.29 0.41
N SER A 76 4.07 -5.87 -0.45
CA SER A 76 3.36 -7.13 -0.20
C SER A 76 3.99 -8.30 -0.96
N THR A 77 3.61 -9.53 -0.61
CA THR A 77 4.01 -10.74 -1.34
C THR A 77 2.75 -11.45 -1.85
N TRP A 78 2.77 -11.86 -3.12
CA TRP A 78 1.71 -12.66 -3.72
C TRP A 78 1.94 -14.15 -3.48
N ASP A 79 0.89 -14.85 -3.05
CA ASP A 79 0.84 -16.31 -3.02
C ASP A 79 -0.09 -16.78 -4.15
N ALA A 80 0.52 -17.27 -5.23
CA ALA A 80 -0.20 -17.78 -6.39
C ALA A 80 -0.95 -19.08 -6.14
N ALA A 81 -0.56 -19.88 -5.13
CA ALA A 81 -1.24 -21.14 -4.83
C ALA A 81 -2.62 -20.91 -4.19
N THR A 82 -2.77 -19.80 -3.47
CA THR A 82 -4.00 -19.43 -2.77
C THR A 82 -4.69 -18.19 -3.35
N SER A 83 -4.08 -17.56 -4.36
CA SER A 83 -4.49 -16.26 -4.90
C SER A 83 -4.66 -15.20 -3.81
N THR A 84 -3.68 -15.13 -2.90
CA THR A 84 -3.73 -14.21 -1.77
C THR A 84 -2.53 -13.29 -1.68
N THR A 85 -2.73 -12.14 -1.04
CA THR A 85 -1.65 -11.28 -0.59
C THR A 85 -2.01 -10.57 0.71
N ARG A 86 -1.00 -10.13 1.45
CA ARG A 86 -1.18 -9.39 2.70
C ARG A 86 -0.48 -8.06 2.62
N ILE A 87 -1.22 -7.01 2.94
CA ILE A 87 -0.70 -5.64 3.08
C ILE A 87 -0.80 -5.20 4.53
N HIS A 88 0.31 -4.70 5.05
CA HIS A 88 0.34 -4.02 6.34
C HIS A 88 -0.12 -2.59 6.11
N VAL A 89 -1.35 -2.25 6.49
CA VAL A 89 -1.98 -0.95 6.18
C VAL A 89 -1.16 0.22 6.77
N TYR A 90 -0.52 0.00 7.91
CA TYR A 90 0.38 0.96 8.57
C TYR A 90 1.82 0.96 8.03
N GLY A 91 2.10 0.15 7.00
CA GLY A 91 3.42 -0.14 6.48
C GLY A 91 4.05 1.04 5.76
N GLU A 92 5.35 0.93 5.53
CA GLU A 92 6.16 1.95 4.87
C GLU A 92 5.70 2.21 3.44
N ARG A 93 5.29 3.45 3.14
CA ARG A 93 5.04 3.94 1.77
C ARG A 93 4.05 3.11 0.93
N VAL A 94 3.21 2.27 1.55
CA VAL A 94 2.19 1.45 0.86
C VAL A 94 0.77 2.04 0.96
N TRP A 95 0.59 3.05 1.80
CA TRP A 95 -0.69 3.73 2.02
C TRP A 95 -0.45 5.23 2.20
N SER A 96 -1.28 6.06 1.57
CA SER A 96 -1.30 7.51 1.81
C SER A 96 -2.55 7.92 2.58
N TRP A 97 -2.37 8.93 3.43
CA TRP A 97 -3.38 9.46 4.34
C TRP A 97 -3.54 10.95 4.10
N HIS A 98 -4.65 11.55 4.50
CA HIS A 98 -4.70 13.01 4.57
C HIS A 98 -3.66 13.53 5.56
N ALA A 99 -3.01 14.65 5.25
CA ALA A 99 -2.02 15.27 6.15
C ALA A 99 -2.65 15.95 7.39
N ASP A 100 -3.98 16.10 7.40
CA ASP A 100 -4.72 16.74 8.48
C ASP A 100 -4.84 15.88 9.75
N LEU A 101 -5.52 16.42 10.76
CA LEU A 101 -5.72 15.75 12.05
C LEU A 101 -6.47 14.42 11.92
N TRP A 102 -7.41 14.31 10.97
CA TRP A 102 -8.24 13.13 10.79
C TRP A 102 -7.44 12.00 10.15
N GLY A 103 -6.67 12.29 9.08
CA GLY A 103 -5.79 11.29 8.45
C GLY A 103 -4.72 10.78 9.41
N ARG A 104 -4.09 11.68 10.17
CA ARG A 104 -3.12 11.32 11.20
C ARG A 104 -3.74 10.49 12.33
N GLY A 105 -4.95 10.84 12.75
CA GLY A 105 -5.71 10.10 13.76
C GLY A 105 -6.03 8.67 13.30
N LEU A 106 -6.54 8.52 12.07
CA LEU A 106 -6.84 7.20 11.50
C LEU A 106 -5.56 6.35 11.37
N TYR A 107 -4.48 6.92 10.85
CA TYR A 107 -3.20 6.21 10.77
C TYR A 107 -2.73 5.73 12.16
N ALA A 108 -2.84 6.57 13.19
CA ALA A 108 -2.45 6.19 14.54
C ALA A 108 -3.26 5.00 15.06
N LEU A 109 -4.57 4.94 14.78
CA LEU A 109 -5.43 3.81 15.12
C LEU A 109 -5.04 2.53 14.37
N VAL A 110 -4.85 2.63 13.05
CA VAL A 110 -4.41 1.52 12.18
C VAL A 110 -3.07 0.95 12.65
N ARG A 111 -2.11 1.82 12.98
CA ARG A 111 -0.80 1.45 13.51
C ARG A 111 -0.91 0.80 14.89
N ALA A 112 -1.70 1.37 15.80
CA ALA A 112 -1.91 0.81 17.14
C ALA A 112 -2.56 -0.59 17.07
N ALA A 113 -3.54 -0.77 16.18
CA ALA A 113 -4.17 -2.05 15.92
C ALA A 113 -3.28 -3.02 15.14
N ARG A 114 -2.15 -2.56 14.59
CA ARG A 114 -1.32 -3.29 13.63
C ARG A 114 -2.15 -3.93 12.52
N LEU A 115 -3.05 -3.15 11.92
CA LEU A 115 -3.99 -3.62 10.93
C LEU A 115 -3.28 -4.22 9.71
N VAL A 116 -3.66 -5.44 9.35
CA VAL A 116 -3.24 -6.14 8.14
C VAL A 116 -4.50 -6.49 7.35
N TYR A 117 -4.49 -6.20 6.06
CA TYR A 117 -5.50 -6.71 5.14
C TYR A 117 -4.94 -7.91 4.39
N GLU A 118 -5.68 -9.00 4.39
CA GLU A 118 -5.45 -10.14 3.51
C GLU A 118 -6.44 -10.07 2.36
N LEU A 119 -5.94 -9.84 1.16
CA LEU A 119 -6.72 -9.87 -0.06
C LEU A 119 -6.76 -11.31 -0.54
N ARG A 120 -7.97 -11.83 -0.80
CA ARG A 120 -8.21 -13.17 -1.36
C ARG A 120 -8.98 -13.01 -2.65
N LEU A 121 -8.37 -13.34 -3.78
CA LEU A 121 -9.00 -13.17 -5.08
C LEU A 121 -9.38 -14.52 -5.69
N ASN A 122 -10.37 -14.49 -6.58
CA ASN A 122 -10.60 -15.63 -7.47
C ASN A 122 -9.46 -15.76 -8.50
N PRO A 123 -9.27 -16.93 -9.11
CA PRO A 123 -8.21 -17.16 -10.10
C PRO A 123 -8.24 -16.19 -11.28
N GLU A 124 -9.42 -15.73 -11.68
CA GLU A 124 -9.60 -14.80 -12.81
C GLU A 124 -9.27 -13.34 -12.45
N LEU A 125 -9.01 -13.04 -11.17
CA LEU A 125 -8.77 -11.68 -10.67
C LEU A 125 -9.89 -10.72 -11.08
N THR A 126 -11.14 -11.13 -10.88
CA THR A 126 -12.34 -10.33 -11.15
C THR A 126 -13.12 -10.01 -9.90
N PHE A 127 -12.89 -10.74 -8.81
CA PHE A 127 -13.50 -10.53 -7.51
C PHE A 127 -12.49 -10.85 -6.40
N GLY A 128 -12.58 -10.13 -5.29
CA GLY A 128 -11.80 -10.42 -4.10
C GLY A 128 -12.48 -10.03 -2.80
N GLU A 129 -12.14 -10.76 -1.75
CA GLU A 129 -12.48 -10.44 -0.37
C GLU A 129 -11.26 -9.78 0.30
N ILE A 130 -11.51 -8.80 1.17
CA ILE A 130 -10.47 -8.16 1.97
C ILE A 130 -10.74 -8.50 3.44
N VAL A 131 -9.95 -9.40 4.00
CA VAL A 131 -10.10 -9.89 5.37
C VAL A 131 -9.22 -9.08 6.31
N PRO A 132 -9.78 -8.31 7.25
CA PRO A 132 -8.98 -7.53 8.19
C PRO A 132 -8.47 -8.40 9.34
N PHE A 133 -7.23 -8.15 9.75
CA PHE A 133 -6.62 -8.72 10.95
C PHE A 133 -6.03 -7.61 11.81
N VAL A 134 -6.28 -7.68 13.12
CA VAL A 134 -5.71 -6.74 14.12
C VAL A 134 -4.90 -7.49 15.16
N ARG A 135 -4.03 -6.80 15.88
CA ARG A 135 -3.32 -7.34 17.04
C ARG A 135 -4.09 -7.02 18.32
N LEU A 136 -4.60 -8.05 18.99
CA LEU A 136 -5.30 -7.95 20.28
C LEU A 136 -4.62 -8.89 21.28
N ALA A 137 -4.25 -8.39 22.47
CA ALA A 137 -3.55 -9.14 23.52
C ALA A 137 -2.33 -9.93 22.98
N GLY A 138 -1.54 -9.31 22.09
CA GLY A 138 -0.35 -9.92 21.49
C GLY A 138 -0.63 -10.91 20.34
N ARG A 139 -1.89 -11.25 20.07
CA ARG A 139 -2.27 -12.22 19.03
C ARG A 139 -2.86 -11.53 17.81
N ARG A 140 -2.65 -12.10 16.62
CA ARG A 140 -3.32 -11.66 15.39
C ARG A 140 -4.72 -12.28 15.35
N VAL A 141 -5.75 -11.45 15.30
CA VAL A 141 -7.15 -11.86 15.34
C VAL A 141 -7.84 -11.38 14.08
N ARG A 142 -8.56 -12.28 13.41
CA ARG A 142 -9.43 -11.94 12.27
C ARG A 142 -10.57 -11.06 12.77
N VAL A 143 -10.81 -9.94 12.10
CA VAL A 143 -11.98 -9.10 12.38
C VAL A 143 -13.23 -9.86 11.89
N PRO A 144 -14.25 -10.05 12.75
CA PRO A 144 -15.49 -10.71 12.36
C PRO A 144 -16.21 -9.95 11.24
N GLU A 145 -16.86 -10.69 10.33
CA GLU A 145 -17.59 -10.11 9.18
C GLU A 145 -18.74 -9.19 9.60
N GLN A 146 -19.31 -9.40 10.79
CA GLN A 146 -20.32 -8.52 11.37
C GLN A 146 -19.78 -7.12 11.66
N LEU A 147 -18.48 -6.98 11.92
CA LEU A 147 -17.82 -5.70 12.15
C LEU A 147 -17.28 -5.09 10.86
N ALA A 148 -16.74 -5.92 9.96
CA ALA A 148 -16.19 -5.49 8.69
C ALA A 148 -16.32 -6.59 7.64
N ARG A 149 -17.13 -6.36 6.61
CA ARG A 149 -17.15 -7.15 5.38
C ARG A 149 -16.74 -6.25 4.23
N LEU A 150 -15.59 -6.55 3.64
CA LEU A 150 -14.94 -5.73 2.63
C LEU A 150 -14.73 -6.58 1.37
N THR A 151 -15.16 -6.10 0.22
CA THR A 151 -15.00 -6.81 -1.06
C THR A 151 -14.55 -5.84 -2.15
N MET A 152 -14.03 -6.40 -3.23
CA MET A 152 -13.71 -5.66 -4.44
C MET A 152 -14.10 -6.46 -5.68
N ARG A 153 -14.57 -5.77 -6.72
CA ARG A 153 -14.94 -6.35 -8.00
C ARG A 153 -14.32 -5.57 -9.14
N ARG A 154 -13.68 -6.25 -10.08
CA ARG A 154 -13.08 -5.60 -11.25
C ARG A 154 -14.19 -5.07 -12.16
N VAL A 155 -14.06 -3.82 -12.58
CA VAL A 155 -14.97 -3.17 -13.54
C VAL A 155 -14.32 -3.16 -14.92
N SER A 156 -13.05 -2.78 -14.98
CA SER A 156 -12.24 -2.79 -16.19
C SER A 156 -10.75 -2.91 -15.81
N ASP A 157 -9.84 -2.70 -16.76
CA ASP A 157 -8.42 -2.67 -16.42
C ASP A 157 -8.06 -1.44 -15.58
N GLY A 158 -7.31 -1.66 -14.50
CA GLY A 158 -6.97 -0.61 -13.54
C GLY A 158 -8.16 -0.04 -12.76
N HIS A 159 -9.36 -0.63 -12.83
CA HIS A 159 -10.55 -0.10 -12.15
C HIS A 159 -11.30 -1.21 -11.40
N TRP A 160 -11.42 -1.02 -10.09
CA TRP A 160 -12.16 -1.91 -9.21
C TRP A 160 -13.22 -1.13 -8.44
N LEU A 161 -14.37 -1.74 -8.22
CA LEU A 161 -15.38 -1.25 -7.30
C LEU A 161 -15.10 -1.85 -5.93
N ARG A 162 -14.92 -1.02 -4.91
CA ARG A 162 -14.71 -1.43 -3.52
C ARG A 162 -16.01 -1.25 -2.76
N GLU A 163 -16.50 -2.33 -2.16
CA GLU A 163 -17.68 -2.32 -1.31
C GLU A 163 -17.28 -2.59 0.14
N SER A 164 -17.82 -1.82 1.09
CA SER A 164 -17.67 -2.19 2.50
C SER A 164 -18.85 -1.93 3.37
N TRP A 165 -18.97 -2.88 4.28
CA TRP A 165 -19.96 -2.97 5.32
C TRP A 165 -19.22 -2.89 6.65
N PHE A 166 -19.47 -1.84 7.41
CA PHE A 166 -19.01 -1.74 8.78
C PHE A 166 -20.19 -1.87 9.74
N PHE A 167 -20.00 -2.67 10.79
CA PHE A 167 -21.00 -2.95 11.83
C PHE A 167 -22.37 -3.43 11.30
N GLY A 168 -22.39 -4.01 10.08
CA GLY A 168 -23.60 -4.53 9.44
C GLY A 168 -24.57 -3.49 8.87
N PHE A 169 -24.36 -2.18 9.07
CA PHE A 169 -25.29 -1.14 8.59
C PHE A 169 -24.63 -0.02 7.80
N PHE A 170 -23.35 0.30 8.06
CA PHE A 170 -22.67 1.33 7.29
C PHE A 170 -22.15 0.71 6.01
N HIS A 171 -22.87 0.96 4.92
CA HIS A 171 -22.53 0.48 3.59
C HIS A 171 -22.02 1.64 2.73
N HIS A 172 -20.80 1.51 2.21
CA HIS A 172 -20.23 2.48 1.28
C HIS A 172 -19.54 1.78 0.11
N VAL A 173 -19.73 2.34 -1.08
CA VAL A 173 -19.15 1.84 -2.33
C VAL A 173 -18.32 2.96 -2.93
N TYR A 174 -17.10 2.66 -3.35
CA TYR A 174 -16.19 3.62 -3.97
C TYR A 174 -15.31 2.95 -5.02
N ASP A 175 -14.63 3.75 -5.82
CA ASP A 175 -13.77 3.26 -6.90
C ASP A 175 -12.31 3.18 -6.46
N LEU A 176 -11.66 2.07 -6.80
CA LEU A 176 -10.22 1.89 -6.76
C LEU A 176 -9.69 2.05 -8.18
N ARG A 177 -9.13 3.22 -8.47
CA ARG A 177 -8.66 3.61 -9.81
C ARG A 177 -7.14 3.65 -9.85
N ARG A 178 -6.54 2.91 -10.76
CA ARG A 178 -5.10 2.91 -10.99
C ARG A 178 -4.67 4.28 -11.49
N ILE A 179 -3.85 4.97 -10.73
CA ILE A 179 -3.29 6.28 -11.08
C ILE A 179 -1.84 6.17 -11.59
N VAL A 180 -1.15 5.09 -11.21
CA VAL A 180 0.20 4.76 -11.69
C VAL A 180 0.25 3.29 -12.04
N CYS A 181 0.83 2.93 -13.18
CA CYS A 181 1.01 1.57 -13.65
C CYS A 181 2.19 0.87 -12.96
N GLY A 182 2.30 -0.45 -13.14
CA GLY A 182 3.40 -1.23 -12.56
C GLY A 182 4.79 -0.83 -13.08
N ASP A 183 4.88 -0.18 -14.23
CA ASP A 183 6.10 0.37 -14.81
C ASP A 183 6.42 1.81 -14.33
N GLY A 184 5.58 2.38 -13.46
CA GLY A 184 5.72 3.74 -12.94
C GLY A 184 5.10 4.84 -13.81
N SER A 185 4.52 4.50 -14.97
CA SER A 185 3.83 5.49 -15.81
C SER A 185 2.52 5.95 -15.18
N ARG A 186 2.20 7.25 -15.30
CA ARG A 186 0.93 7.82 -14.83
C ARG A 186 -0.20 7.46 -15.81
N THR A 187 -1.40 7.23 -15.29
CA THR A 187 -2.62 7.07 -16.09
C THR A 187 -3.40 8.39 -16.20
N ASP A 188 -4.42 8.45 -17.04
CA ASP A 188 -5.34 9.59 -17.11
C ASP A 188 -6.05 9.85 -15.76
N ALA A 189 -6.26 8.80 -14.95
CA ALA A 189 -6.86 8.93 -13.63
C ALA A 189 -5.96 9.71 -12.66
N PHE A 190 -4.65 9.80 -12.91
CA PHE A 190 -3.74 10.62 -12.11
C PHE A 190 -4.10 12.10 -12.16
N VAL A 191 -4.54 12.61 -13.32
CA VAL A 191 -4.94 14.02 -13.48
C VAL A 191 -6.17 14.33 -12.63
N ALA A 192 -7.15 13.42 -12.62
CA ALA A 192 -8.33 13.52 -11.78
C ALA A 192 -7.95 13.50 -10.29
N TYR A 193 -7.13 12.52 -9.88
CA TYR A 193 -6.61 12.43 -8.52
C TYR A 193 -5.90 13.71 -8.08
N ALA A 194 -4.94 14.22 -8.86
CA ALA A 194 -4.19 15.42 -8.52
C ALA A 194 -5.08 16.68 -8.39
N SER A 195 -6.25 16.67 -9.03
CA SER A 195 -7.22 17.78 -8.95
C SER A 195 -8.18 17.66 -7.77
N SER A 196 -8.43 16.44 -7.26
CA SER A 196 -9.38 16.17 -6.17
C SER A 196 -8.72 15.93 -4.82
N ALA A 197 -7.46 15.50 -4.82
CA ALA A 197 -6.70 15.22 -3.61
C ALA A 197 -6.54 16.49 -2.73
N PRO A 198 -6.38 16.35 -1.41
CA PRO A 198 -5.92 17.44 -0.58
C PRO A 198 -4.57 17.92 -1.10
N ALA A 199 -4.17 19.14 -0.77
CA ALA A 199 -2.87 19.67 -1.22
C ALA A 199 -1.68 18.84 -0.71
N ARG A 200 -1.85 18.11 0.40
CA ARG A 200 -0.80 17.31 1.03
C ARG A 200 -1.36 15.97 1.50
N SER A 201 -0.60 14.92 1.23
CA SER A 201 -0.80 13.59 1.82
C SER A 201 0.27 13.32 2.88
N ALA A 202 0.03 12.35 3.73
CA ALA A 202 0.98 11.82 4.69
C ALA A 202 1.31 10.36 4.38
N LEU A 203 2.59 10.01 4.47
CA LEU A 203 3.10 8.65 4.25
C LEU A 203 3.82 8.14 5.49
N ALA A 204 3.63 6.86 5.81
CA ALA A 204 4.44 6.20 6.81
C ALA A 204 5.84 5.90 6.27
N VAL A 205 6.86 6.32 7.01
CA VAL A 205 8.27 5.98 6.74
C VAL A 205 8.90 5.39 7.98
N ARG A 206 9.83 4.46 7.79
CA ARG A 206 10.53 3.82 8.90
C ARG A 206 11.55 4.80 9.49
N ARG A 207 11.52 5.02 10.81
CA ARG A 207 12.58 5.79 11.47
C ARG A 207 13.93 5.07 11.33
N PRO A 208 15.01 5.79 11.00
CA PRO A 208 16.36 5.25 11.09
C PRO A 208 16.66 4.75 12.50
N ALA A 209 17.32 3.60 12.62
CA ALA A 209 17.61 2.95 13.91
C ALA A 209 18.39 3.85 14.89
N ALA A 210 19.19 4.80 14.39
CA ALA A 210 19.93 5.76 15.22
C ALA A 210 19.01 6.72 15.99
N ALA A 211 17.89 7.15 15.40
CA ALA A 211 16.94 8.07 16.05
C ALA A 211 16.09 7.38 17.13
N ALA A 212 15.83 6.07 16.99
CA ALA A 212 15.04 5.30 17.95
C ALA A 212 15.75 5.10 19.31
N ARG A 213 17.09 5.03 19.32
CA ARG A 213 17.89 4.89 20.55
C ARG A 213 17.99 6.19 21.35
N ALA A 214 17.99 7.34 20.69
CA ALA A 214 18.09 8.65 21.35
C ALA A 214 16.78 9.07 22.04
N ALA A 215 15.62 8.59 21.58
CA ALA A 215 14.32 8.91 22.19
C ALA A 215 13.95 7.99 23.38
N ALA A 216 14.73 6.93 23.62
CA ALA A 216 14.51 5.97 24.69
C ALA A 216 15.51 6.11 25.85
N ALA A 217 16.45 7.05 25.75
CA ALA A 217 17.39 7.46 26.79
C ALA A 217 16.90 8.77 27.43
#